data_AF-A0A535E0U5-F1
#
_entry.id   AF-A0A535E0U5-F1
#
_cell.length_a   1.000
_cell.length_b   1.000
_cell.length_c   1.000
_cell.angle_alpha   90.00
_cell.angle_beta   90.00
_cell.angle_gamma   90.00
#
_symmetry.space_group_name_H-M   'P 1'
#
loop_
_entity.id
_entity.type
_entity.pdbx_description
1 polymer ?
#
loop_
_entity_poly.entity_id
_entity_poly.type
_entity_poly.pdbx_seq_one_letter_code
_entity_poly.pdbx_strand_id
1 'polypeptide(L)'
;MHSERFRQRAVGRALVLATVVLVSLFSGGTSAGRQDALAAGTGPCDIYASGGTPCVAAHSTTRALFGAYSGRLYQVRRARDNATTDIGTLSAGGFANAAAQDSFCAGTSCVITVIYDQTSRGNHLTQAPAGGAAGGPDNLANASALPISAGGNKVYGVFVAPGTG
;
A
#
# COMPACT_ATOMS: atom_id res chain seq x y z
N MET A 1 -10.08 27.08 -76.75
CA MET A 1 -11.18 26.91 -77.72
C MET A 1 -12.00 25.70 -77.29
N HIS A 2 -13.33 25.86 -77.20
CA HIS A 2 -14.37 24.82 -77.03
C HIS A 2 -14.27 23.93 -75.77
N SER A 3 -14.99 24.20 -74.66
CA SER A 3 -16.46 24.07 -74.49
C SER A 3 -17.01 22.78 -75.08
N GLU A 4 -17.68 21.95 -74.27
CA GLU A 4 -19.02 21.41 -74.56
C GLU A 4 -19.52 20.56 -73.36
N ARG A 5 -20.79 20.81 -73.03
CA ARG A 5 -21.57 20.17 -71.96
C ARG A 5 -22.20 18.88 -72.50
N PHE A 6 -22.45 17.88 -71.65
CA PHE A 6 -23.54 16.94 -71.94
C PHE A 6 -24.39 16.60 -70.71
N ARG A 7 -25.71 16.64 -70.95
CA ARG A 7 -26.84 16.61 -70.03
C ARG A 7 -27.19 15.18 -69.57
N GLN A 8 -27.57 15.11 -68.30
CA GLN A 8 -28.74 14.43 -67.69
C GLN A 8 -29.42 13.26 -68.45
N ARG A 9 -29.54 12.10 -67.77
CA ARG A 9 -30.71 11.19 -67.77
C ARG A 9 -30.73 10.46 -66.41
N ALA A 10 -31.63 10.77 -65.47
CA ALA A 10 -33.04 10.38 -65.34
C ALA A 10 -33.28 8.88 -65.03
N VAL A 11 -33.68 8.64 -63.78
CA VAL A 11 -34.73 7.71 -63.28
C VAL A 11 -34.51 6.19 -63.39
N GLY A 12 -34.67 5.50 -62.25
CA GLY A 12 -34.98 4.07 -62.19
C GLY A 12 -34.96 3.50 -60.78
N ARG A 13 -36.11 3.48 -60.10
CA ARG A 13 -36.37 2.70 -58.87
C ARG A 13 -36.63 1.23 -59.24
N ALA A 14 -35.98 0.27 -58.55
CA ALA A 14 -36.52 -1.06 -58.18
C ALA A 14 -35.41 -1.84 -57.44
N LEU A 15 -35.55 -2.17 -56.15
CA LEU A 15 -36.30 -3.27 -55.52
C LEU A 15 -35.47 -4.58 -55.39
N VAL A 16 -35.00 -4.81 -54.15
CA VAL A 16 -34.90 -6.08 -53.38
C VAL A 16 -34.17 -7.28 -53.99
N LEU A 17 -33.12 -7.76 -53.30
CA LEU A 17 -33.01 -9.13 -52.76
C LEU A 17 -31.69 -9.33 -52.00
N ALA A 18 -31.76 -10.13 -50.95
CA ALA A 18 -30.81 -10.27 -49.86
C ALA A 18 -29.52 -11.01 -50.22
N THR A 19 -28.41 -10.62 -49.58
CA THR A 19 -27.44 -11.58 -49.04
C THR A 19 -26.89 -11.05 -47.72
N VAL A 20 -27.29 -11.72 -46.63
CA VAL A 20 -26.69 -11.62 -45.31
C VAL A 20 -25.39 -12.42 -45.37
N VAL A 21 -24.24 -11.75 -45.25
CA VAL A 21 -22.99 -12.39 -44.82
C VAL A 21 -22.56 -11.67 -43.56
N LEU A 22 -22.74 -12.37 -42.43
CA LEU A 22 -22.28 -11.98 -41.10
C LEU A 22 -20.77 -11.80 -41.14
N VAL A 23 -20.29 -10.56 -41.10
CA VAL A 23 -18.96 -10.25 -40.60
C VAL A 23 -19.14 -9.85 -39.15
N SER A 24 -19.05 -10.83 -38.25
CA SER A 24 -19.00 -10.58 -36.82
C SER A 24 -17.67 -9.89 -36.51
N LEU A 25 -17.67 -8.55 -36.53
CA LEU A 25 -16.61 -7.76 -35.92
C LEU A 25 -16.58 -8.12 -34.43
N PHE A 26 -15.69 -9.05 -34.06
CA PHE A 26 -15.25 -9.19 -32.68
C PHE A 26 -14.52 -7.89 -32.33
N SER A 27 -15.29 -6.92 -31.85
CA SER A 27 -14.78 -5.84 -31.03
C SER A 27 -14.24 -6.52 -29.78
N GLY A 28 -12.96 -6.88 -29.83
CA GLY A 28 -12.19 -7.28 -28.66
C GLY A 28 -12.13 -6.09 -27.72
N GLY A 29 -13.21 -5.87 -26.98
CA GLY A 29 -13.20 -5.04 -25.81
C GLY A 29 -12.22 -5.69 -24.86
N THR A 30 -11.03 -5.12 -24.77
CA THR A 30 -10.19 -5.30 -23.61
C THR A 30 -11.05 -4.83 -22.44
N SER A 31 -11.62 -5.80 -21.70
CA SER A 31 -11.92 -5.59 -20.30
C SER A 31 -10.57 -5.34 -19.64
N ALA A 32 -10.11 -4.08 -19.73
CA ALA A 32 -9.39 -3.49 -18.64
C ALA A 32 -10.29 -3.78 -17.44
N GLY A 33 -9.91 -4.80 -16.66
CA GLY A 33 -10.51 -5.02 -15.37
C GLY A 33 -10.54 -3.65 -14.73
N ARG A 34 -11.74 -3.17 -14.39
CA ARG A 34 -11.84 -2.04 -13.49
C ARG A 34 -10.98 -2.46 -12.31
N GLN A 35 -9.80 -1.87 -12.21
CA GLN A 35 -9.18 -1.69 -10.93
C GLN A 35 -10.19 -0.79 -10.25
N ASP A 36 -11.15 -1.39 -9.55
CA ASP A 36 -11.85 -0.66 -8.50
C ASP A 36 -10.71 0.01 -7.75
N ALA A 37 -10.69 1.34 -7.80
CA ALA A 37 -9.80 2.10 -6.97
C ALA A 37 -10.01 1.51 -5.58
N LEU A 38 -8.99 0.79 -5.06
CA LEU A 38 -9.02 0.25 -3.71
C LEU A 38 -9.54 1.41 -2.88
N ALA A 39 -10.74 1.25 -2.30
CA ALA A 39 -11.40 2.32 -1.60
C ALA A 39 -10.33 2.93 -0.71
N ALA A 40 -10.03 4.21 -0.95
CA ALA A 40 -9.08 4.93 -0.14
C ALA A 40 -9.62 4.87 1.29
N GLY A 41 -9.18 3.90 2.10
CA GLY A 41 -9.74 3.65 3.43
C GLY A 41 -10.20 2.24 3.81
N THR A 42 -9.93 1.15 3.07
CA THR A 42 -10.10 -0.22 3.61
C THR A 42 -8.74 -0.91 3.80
N GLY A 43 -8.37 -1.16 5.06
CA GLY A 43 -7.16 -1.88 5.44
C GLY A 43 -7.40 -3.37 5.71
N PRO A 44 -6.32 -4.18 5.85
CA PRO A 44 -6.41 -5.60 6.20
C PRO A 44 -7.35 -5.90 7.36
N CYS A 45 -7.30 -5.13 8.45
CA CYS A 45 -8.12 -5.38 9.62
C CYS A 45 -9.60 -5.00 9.44
N ASP A 46 -9.91 -4.10 8.51
CA ASP A 46 -11.30 -3.82 8.12
C ASP A 46 -11.88 -5.02 7.34
N ILE A 47 -11.07 -5.64 6.47
CA ILE A 47 -11.45 -6.87 5.74
C ILE A 47 -11.72 -8.00 6.72
N TYR A 48 -10.80 -8.25 7.65
CA TYR A 48 -10.98 -9.25 8.71
C TYR A 48 -12.24 -9.01 9.55
N ALA A 49 -12.51 -7.75 9.92
CA ALA A 49 -13.73 -7.40 10.64
C ALA A 49 -14.99 -7.67 9.80
N SER A 50 -14.99 -7.33 8.52
CA SER A 50 -16.13 -7.58 7.61
C SER A 50 -16.42 -9.09 7.42
N GLY A 51 -15.38 -9.93 7.53
CA GLY A 51 -15.49 -11.40 7.50
C GLY A 51 -15.84 -12.04 8.85
N GLY A 52 -16.16 -11.27 9.89
CA GLY A 52 -16.51 -11.80 11.21
C GLY A 52 -15.31 -12.32 12.03
N THR A 53 -14.08 -12.04 11.61
CA THR A 53 -12.84 -12.49 12.28
C THR A 53 -11.91 -11.30 12.58
N PRO A 54 -12.34 -10.31 13.39
CA PRO A 54 -11.60 -9.06 13.58
C PRO A 54 -10.19 -9.26 14.16
N CYS A 55 -9.27 -8.37 13.77
CA CYS A 55 -7.92 -8.34 14.31
C CYS A 55 -7.93 -8.16 15.84
N VAL A 56 -7.18 -9.02 16.55
CA VAL A 56 -6.92 -8.88 17.99
C VAL A 56 -5.56 -8.25 18.29
N ALA A 57 -4.69 -8.18 17.30
CA ALA A 57 -3.44 -7.42 17.31
C ALA A 57 -3.08 -7.10 15.85
N ALA A 58 -2.52 -5.92 15.61
CA ALA A 58 -2.18 -5.45 14.27
C ALA A 58 -0.90 -4.62 14.31
N HIS A 59 0.21 -5.18 13.79
CA HIS A 59 1.53 -4.56 13.86
C HIS A 59 2.10 -4.29 12.46
N SER A 60 2.64 -3.10 12.26
CA SER A 60 3.36 -2.76 11.04
C SER A 60 4.23 -1.53 11.27
N THR A 61 5.46 -1.55 10.75
CA THR A 61 6.32 -0.37 10.66
C THR A 61 6.20 0.36 9.32
N THR A 62 5.41 -0.18 8.39
CA THR A 62 5.39 0.29 7.00
C THR A 62 4.10 1.02 6.63
N ARG A 63 2.96 0.61 7.18
CA ARG A 63 1.65 1.22 6.89
C ARG A 63 0.62 0.97 7.97
N ALA A 64 -0.45 1.74 7.94
CA ALA A 64 -1.68 1.40 8.64
C ALA A 64 -2.29 0.08 8.14
N LEU A 65 -2.91 -0.65 9.06
CA LEU A 65 -3.63 -1.91 8.83
C LEU A 65 -5.15 -1.75 8.93
N PHE A 66 -5.63 -0.60 9.42
CA PHE A 66 -7.00 -0.13 9.28
C PHE A 66 -7.01 1.12 8.42
N GLY A 67 -7.99 1.29 7.55
CA GLY A 67 -8.04 2.43 6.66
C GLY A 67 -8.33 3.76 7.34
N ALA A 68 -8.89 3.75 8.55
CA ALA A 68 -9.08 4.94 9.38
C ALA A 68 -7.91 5.23 10.34
N TYR A 69 -6.89 4.35 10.40
CA TYR A 69 -5.82 4.50 11.38
C TYR A 69 -4.89 5.65 11.03
N SER A 70 -4.75 6.62 11.93
CA SER A 70 -3.83 7.77 11.82
C SER A 70 -2.87 7.89 13.01
N GLY A 71 -2.68 6.76 13.71
CA GLY A 71 -1.90 6.71 14.95
C GLY A 71 -0.42 6.42 14.73
N ARG A 72 0.22 5.96 15.81
CA ARG A 72 1.64 5.64 15.87
C ARG A 72 1.88 4.23 15.37
N LEU A 73 2.77 4.04 14.41
CA LEU A 73 3.11 2.71 13.89
C LEU A 73 4.20 2.05 14.73
N TYR A 74 5.26 2.80 15.05
CA TYR A 74 6.38 2.31 15.84
C TYR A 74 7.11 3.46 16.53
N GLN A 75 7.94 3.13 17.51
CA GLN A 75 8.82 4.07 18.19
C GLN A 75 10.27 3.77 17.83
N VAL A 76 11.07 4.82 17.60
CA VAL A 76 12.51 4.71 17.47
C VAL A 76 13.21 5.37 18.66
N ARG A 77 14.35 4.79 19.07
CA ARG A 77 15.27 5.39 20.04
C ARG A 77 16.60 5.66 19.38
N ARG A 78 17.10 6.88 19.60
CA ARG A 78 18.32 7.38 19.02
C ARG A 78 19.53 7.08 19.89
N ALA A 79 20.62 6.60 19.30
CA ALA A 79 21.77 6.12 20.05
C ALA A 79 22.54 7.23 20.79
N ARG A 80 22.66 8.42 20.21
CA ARG A 80 23.50 9.49 20.78
C ARG A 80 22.99 10.04 22.12
N ASP A 81 21.68 10.02 22.35
CA ASP A 81 21.04 10.74 23.46
C ASP A 81 19.89 9.96 24.10
N ASN A 82 19.59 8.74 23.63
CA ASN A 82 18.46 7.92 24.07
C ASN A 82 17.08 8.58 23.91
N ALA A 83 16.99 9.69 23.17
CA ALA A 83 15.71 10.31 22.88
C ALA A 83 14.86 9.35 22.04
N THR A 84 13.54 9.38 22.25
CA THR A 84 12.58 8.61 21.48
C THR A 84 11.66 9.50 20.67
N THR A 85 11.17 8.99 19.55
CA THR A 85 10.04 9.57 18.83
C THR A 85 9.19 8.46 18.23
N ASP A 86 7.90 8.72 18.16
CA ASP A 86 6.96 7.84 17.47
C ASP A 86 6.90 8.21 15.99
N ILE A 87 6.83 7.20 15.13
CA ILE A 87 6.64 7.35 13.69
C ILE A 87 5.19 6.98 13.37
N GLY A 88 4.43 7.96 12.94
CA GLY A 88 3.03 7.81 12.52
C GLY A 88 2.86 7.60 11.02
N THR A 89 1.61 7.58 10.58
CA THR A 89 1.23 7.55 9.17
C THR A 89 1.35 8.94 8.50
N LEU A 90 1.60 8.98 7.20
CA LEU A 90 1.51 10.22 6.39
C LEU A 90 0.08 10.76 6.31
N SER A 91 -0.91 9.87 6.33
CA SER A 91 -2.36 10.17 6.34
C SER A 91 -3.11 9.00 6.98
N ALA A 92 -4.39 9.17 7.35
CA ALA A 92 -5.21 8.04 7.81
C ALA A 92 -5.17 6.88 6.78
N GLY A 93 -4.96 5.66 7.25
CA GLY A 93 -4.83 4.46 6.41
C GLY A 93 -3.54 4.39 5.57
N GLY A 94 -2.65 5.37 5.73
CA GLY A 94 -1.49 5.57 4.87
C GLY A 94 -0.22 4.85 5.29
N PHE A 95 0.85 5.13 4.56
CA PHE A 95 2.21 4.63 4.82
C PHE A 95 2.89 5.37 5.97
N ALA A 96 3.94 4.76 6.55
CA ALA A 96 4.76 5.38 7.58
C ALA A 96 5.45 6.66 7.09
N ASN A 97 5.56 7.66 7.95
CA ASN A 97 6.34 8.88 7.69
C ASN A 97 7.85 8.62 7.88
N ALA A 98 8.48 7.97 6.90
CA ALA A 98 9.91 7.67 6.95
C ALA A 98 10.79 8.92 7.03
N ALA A 99 10.34 10.07 6.48
CA ALA A 99 11.07 11.33 6.56
C ALA A 99 11.22 11.84 8.01
N ALA A 100 10.22 11.58 8.87
CA ALA A 100 10.31 11.87 10.29
C ALA A 100 11.39 11.01 10.98
N GLN A 101 11.48 9.72 10.64
CA GLN A 101 12.56 8.86 11.14
C GLN A 101 13.93 9.35 10.65
N ASP A 102 14.06 9.64 9.34
CA ASP A 102 15.32 10.09 8.74
C ASP A 102 15.83 11.36 9.43
N SER A 103 14.94 12.33 9.64
CA SER A 103 15.27 13.59 10.31
C SER A 103 15.66 13.37 11.77
N PHE A 104 14.92 12.51 12.47
CA PHE A 104 15.20 12.22 13.87
C PHE A 104 16.53 11.49 14.06
N CYS A 105 16.82 10.50 13.21
CA CYS A 105 18.00 9.66 13.28
C CYS A 105 19.22 10.27 12.60
N ALA A 106 19.12 11.47 12.01
CA ALA A 106 20.21 12.12 11.30
C ALA A 106 21.50 12.19 12.14
N GLY A 107 22.61 11.78 11.53
CA GLY A 107 23.95 11.81 12.12
C GLY A 107 24.20 10.76 13.22
N THR A 108 23.32 9.79 13.42
CA THR A 108 23.49 8.70 14.40
C THR A 108 22.66 7.47 14.02
N SER A 109 22.71 6.40 14.81
CA SER A 109 21.87 5.23 14.60
C SER A 109 20.60 5.31 15.43
N CYS A 110 19.57 4.60 14.97
CA CYS A 110 18.34 4.39 15.71
C CYS A 110 18.03 2.90 15.77
N VAL A 111 17.37 2.52 16.86
CA VAL A 111 16.74 1.20 17.01
C VAL A 111 15.23 1.36 17.15
N ILE A 112 14.47 0.37 16.69
CA ILE A 112 13.02 0.31 16.89
C ILE A 112 12.77 -0.25 18.29
N THR A 113 12.14 0.51 19.19
CA THR A 113 11.90 0.10 20.59
C THR A 113 10.51 -0.48 20.82
N VAL A 114 9.52 -0.02 20.04
CA VAL A 114 8.14 -0.45 20.14
C VAL A 114 7.56 -0.58 18.73
N ILE A 115 6.85 -1.67 18.46
CA ILE A 115 5.93 -1.75 17.32
C ILE A 115 4.52 -1.72 17.88
N TYR A 116 3.80 -0.65 17.60
CA TYR A 116 2.50 -0.43 18.19
C TYR A 116 1.46 -1.38 17.59
N ASP A 117 0.57 -1.81 18.47
CA ASP A 117 -0.67 -2.49 18.09
C ASP A 117 -1.67 -1.42 17.68
N GLN A 118 -2.14 -1.50 16.44
CA GLN A 118 -3.10 -0.57 15.88
C GLN A 118 -4.53 -0.85 16.36
N THR A 119 -4.78 -1.99 17.03
CA THR A 119 -6.06 -2.25 17.70
C THR A 119 -6.16 -1.51 19.04
N SER A 120 -7.38 -1.46 19.60
CA SER A 120 -7.60 -0.91 20.94
C SER A 120 -7.12 -1.81 22.09
N ARG A 121 -6.53 -2.99 21.79
CA ARG A 121 -6.14 -3.98 22.82
C ARG A 121 -4.76 -3.72 23.42
N GLY A 122 -3.94 -2.87 22.80
CA GLY A 122 -2.66 -2.47 23.37
C GLY A 122 -1.60 -3.58 23.40
N ASN A 123 -1.70 -4.58 22.51
CA ASN A 123 -0.75 -5.70 22.44
C ASN A 123 0.56 -5.29 21.74
N HIS A 124 1.19 -4.21 22.20
CA HIS A 124 2.40 -3.65 21.59
C HIS A 124 3.57 -4.64 21.68
N LEU A 125 4.40 -4.70 20.64
CA LEU A 125 5.65 -5.46 20.68
C LEU A 125 6.76 -4.56 21.20
N THR A 126 7.49 -5.05 22.19
CA THR A 126 8.68 -4.40 22.78
C THR A 126 9.84 -5.39 22.74
N GLN A 127 11.03 -4.95 23.15
CA GLN A 127 12.19 -5.83 23.32
C GLN A 127 11.82 -7.12 24.04
N ALA A 128 12.13 -8.26 23.44
CA ALA A 128 11.88 -9.54 24.07
C ALA A 128 12.75 -9.68 25.35
N PRO A 129 12.16 -10.13 26.46
CA PRO A 129 12.91 -10.37 27.68
C PRO A 129 13.74 -11.65 27.58
N ALA A 130 14.57 -11.87 28.59
CA ALA A 130 15.27 -13.14 28.78
C ALA A 130 14.32 -14.34 28.84
N GLY A 131 14.84 -15.52 28.52
CA GLY A 131 14.10 -16.79 28.53
C GLY A 131 14.99 -18.00 28.78
N GLY A 132 14.52 -19.19 28.40
CA GLY A 132 15.30 -20.42 28.59
C GLY A 132 16.55 -20.53 27.72
N ALA A 133 16.59 -19.82 26.58
CA ALA A 133 17.71 -19.87 25.65
C ALA A 133 18.84 -18.89 26.01
N ALA A 134 18.51 -17.74 26.62
CA ALA A 134 19.47 -16.68 26.97
C ALA A 134 19.00 -15.90 28.21
N GLY A 135 19.95 -15.52 29.06
CA GLY A 135 19.68 -14.82 30.33
C GLY A 135 19.51 -13.30 30.22
N GLY A 136 19.74 -12.71 29.04
CA GLY A 136 19.57 -11.28 28.78
C GLY A 136 18.42 -11.02 27.78
N PRO A 137 17.95 -9.77 27.67
CA PRO A 137 16.99 -9.41 26.64
C PRO A 137 17.61 -9.55 25.25
N ASP A 138 16.77 -9.76 24.25
CA ASP A 138 17.21 -9.79 22.85
C ASP A 138 17.61 -8.38 22.38
N ASN A 139 18.29 -8.29 21.24
CA ASN A 139 18.64 -7.02 20.62
C ASN A 139 17.40 -6.35 20.01
N LEU A 140 17.40 -5.02 19.99
CA LEU A 140 16.44 -4.25 19.19
C LEU A 140 16.91 -4.14 17.74
N ALA A 141 15.97 -4.12 16.80
CA ALA A 141 16.27 -3.98 15.38
C ALA A 141 16.80 -2.58 15.03
N ASN A 142 17.80 -2.51 14.15
CA ASN A 142 18.27 -1.25 13.57
C ASN A 142 17.20 -0.64 12.64
N ALA A 143 16.78 0.59 12.92
CA ALA A 143 15.65 1.24 12.25
C ALA A 143 15.90 1.58 10.77
N SER A 144 17.16 1.62 10.32
CA SER A 144 17.51 1.92 8.93
C SER A 144 18.00 0.71 8.12
N ALA A 145 18.00 -0.49 8.72
CA ALA A 145 18.59 -1.67 8.09
C ALA A 145 17.76 -2.27 6.95
N LEU A 146 16.47 -1.95 6.83
CA LEU A 146 15.59 -2.45 5.77
C LEU A 146 14.74 -1.34 5.14
N PRO A 147 15.34 -0.43 4.36
CA PRO A 147 14.59 0.53 3.56
C PRO A 147 13.90 -0.19 2.40
N ILE A 148 12.60 0.05 2.23
CA ILE A 148 11.82 -0.47 1.09
C ILE A 148 10.92 0.62 0.52
N SER A 149 10.45 0.41 -0.71
CA SER A 149 9.39 1.23 -1.32
C SER A 149 8.07 0.45 -1.29
N ALA A 150 7.04 1.03 -0.69
CA ALA A 150 5.70 0.46 -0.62
C ALA A 150 4.69 1.48 -1.15
N GLY A 151 3.99 1.13 -2.24
CA GLY A 151 3.05 2.05 -2.90
C GLY A 151 3.69 3.38 -3.32
N GLY A 152 4.98 3.36 -3.71
CA GLY A 152 5.75 4.55 -4.06
C GLY A 152 6.30 5.35 -2.87
N ASN A 153 6.00 4.97 -1.63
CA ASN A 153 6.48 5.64 -0.42
C ASN A 153 7.70 4.91 0.13
N LYS A 154 8.75 5.67 0.50
CA LYS A 154 9.85 5.14 1.30
C LYS A 154 9.32 4.79 2.68
N VAL A 155 9.59 3.57 3.14
CA VAL A 155 9.25 3.06 4.48
C VAL A 155 10.36 2.15 4.99
N TYR A 156 10.34 1.82 6.28
CA TYR A 156 11.31 0.93 6.89
C TYR A 156 10.62 -0.34 7.39
N GLY A 157 11.09 -1.50 6.93
CA GLY A 157 10.75 -2.79 7.52
C GLY A 157 11.59 -3.08 8.76
N VAL A 158 11.30 -4.21 9.43
CA VAL A 158 12.09 -4.69 10.58
C VAL A 158 13.05 -5.76 10.09
N PHE A 159 14.35 -5.45 10.05
CA PHE A 159 15.38 -6.48 9.81
C PHE A 159 15.72 -7.17 11.13
N VAL A 160 15.40 -8.47 11.21
CA VAL A 160 15.65 -9.30 12.39
C VAL A 160 16.92 -10.12 12.17
N ALA A 161 18.05 -9.60 12.66
CA ALA A 161 19.31 -10.33 12.67
C ALA A 161 19.32 -11.39 13.79
N PRO A 162 20.22 -12.39 13.77
CA PRO A 162 20.37 -13.33 14.88
C PRO A 162 20.47 -12.63 16.24
N GLY A 163 19.65 -13.07 17.20
CA GLY A 163 19.56 -12.49 18.54
C GLY A 163 18.75 -11.19 18.62
N THR A 164 17.92 -10.85 17.62
CA THR A 164 16.93 -9.76 17.68
C THR A 164 15.55 -10.35 17.93
N GLY A 165 14.77 -9.76 18.85
CA GLY A 165 13.48 -10.27 19.30
C GLY A 165 12.64 -9.25 20.04
#